data_AF-A0A848CCJ8-F1
#
_entry.id   AF-A0A848CCJ8-F1
#
_cell.length_a   1.000
_cell.length_b   1.000
_cell.length_c   1.000
_cell.angle_alpha   90.00
_cell.angle_beta   90.00
_cell.angle_gamma   90.00
#
_symmetry.space_group_name_H-M   'P 1'
#
loop_
_entity.id
_entity.type
_entity.pdbx_description
1 polymer ?
#
loop_
_entity_poly.entity_id
_entity_poly.type
_entity_poly.pdbx_seq_one_letter_code
_entity_poly.pdbx_strand_id
1 'polypeptide(L)'
;MFSERVRNYGSRGKGVSARDNHIIKGMKALHLLAALAWAGGAFSMQALGFLKLGMDDPATVKLVEYCRYIVDSWVVMPGLIGCVLTGLFYSIFTSLGFFKFAWVTIKWIISFCAGFWGTFFWLPVGDRCIEWLTPMGLDWPLRFVRSCILPEELWASLVQVAIIFAMALISIYRPLTWKMYGDPIVPPTS
;
A
#
# COMPACT_ATOMS: atom_id res chain seq x y z
N MET A 1 4.32 14.51 27.03
CA MET A 1 4.39 15.42 25.85
C MET A 1 4.19 14.74 24.48
N PHE A 2 4.76 13.56 24.17
CA PHE A 2 4.51 12.86 22.89
C PHE A 2 3.05 12.36 22.78
N SER A 3 2.50 11.84 23.88
CA SER A 3 1.13 11.29 23.97
C SER A 3 0.02 12.34 23.76
N GLU A 4 0.11 13.53 24.37
CA GLU A 4 -0.87 14.61 24.15
C GLU A 4 -0.86 15.19 22.74
N ARG A 5 0.31 15.23 22.09
CA ARG A 5 0.46 15.70 20.70
C ARG A 5 -0.20 14.78 19.70
N VAL A 6 -0.12 13.46 19.93
CA VAL A 6 -0.88 12.45 19.17
C VAL A 6 -2.38 12.57 19.46
N ARG A 7 -2.76 12.84 20.72
CA ARG A 7 -4.17 12.96 21.15
C ARG A 7 -4.90 14.16 20.51
N ASN A 8 -4.18 15.26 20.26
CA ASN A 8 -4.74 16.49 19.69
C ASN A 8 -4.57 16.63 18.16
N TYR A 9 -4.02 15.60 17.49
CA TYR A 9 -3.69 15.60 16.07
C TYR A 9 -4.92 15.69 15.11
N GLY A 10 -6.14 15.71 15.66
CA GLY A 10 -7.38 15.95 14.93
C GLY A 10 -8.33 16.97 15.56
N SER A 11 -7.98 17.58 16.69
CA SER A 11 -8.85 18.55 17.39
C SER A 11 -8.70 19.97 16.87
N ARG A 12 -7.67 20.27 16.08
CA ARG A 12 -7.39 21.60 15.51
C ARG A 12 -7.91 21.81 14.08
N GLY A 13 -8.61 20.84 13.51
CA GLY A 13 -9.13 20.96 12.15
C GLY A 13 -10.25 21.99 12.06
N LYS A 14 -9.98 23.15 11.45
CA LYS A 14 -11.03 24.10 11.02
C LYS A 14 -11.64 23.60 9.69
N GLY A 15 -12.95 23.79 9.50
CA GLY A 15 -13.66 23.45 8.26
C GLY A 15 -13.77 21.94 8.00
N VAL A 16 -13.34 21.49 6.81
CA VAL A 16 -13.44 20.08 6.39
C VAL A 16 -12.73 19.15 7.36
N SER A 17 -11.60 19.56 7.95
CA SER A 17 -10.82 18.74 8.88
C SER A 17 -11.42 18.57 10.28
N ALA A 18 -12.60 19.15 10.57
CA ALA A 18 -13.25 19.04 11.87
C ALA A 18 -13.62 17.58 12.19
N ARG A 19 -13.43 17.17 13.45
CA ARG A 19 -13.65 15.78 13.90
C ARG A 19 -15.09 15.31 13.69
N ASP A 20 -16.05 16.22 13.79
CA ASP A 20 -17.48 15.92 13.65
C ASP A 20 -18.03 16.04 12.22
N ASN A 21 -17.18 16.41 11.26
CA ASN A 21 -17.57 16.48 9.87
C ASN A 21 -17.88 15.08 9.31
N HIS A 22 -19.12 14.89 8.86
CA HIS A 22 -19.57 13.64 8.24
C HIS A 22 -18.74 13.23 7.03
N ILE A 23 -18.22 14.19 6.25
CA ILE A 23 -17.36 13.94 5.08
C ILE A 23 -16.07 13.26 5.52
N ILE A 24 -15.42 13.73 6.59
CA ILE A 24 -14.19 13.11 7.09
C ILE A 24 -14.44 11.74 7.68
N LYS A 25 -15.55 11.57 8.42
CA LYS A 25 -15.94 10.27 8.98
C LYS A 25 -16.18 9.26 7.85
N GLY A 26 -16.93 9.63 6.81
CA GLY A 26 -17.15 8.81 5.63
C GLY A 26 -15.86 8.48 4.89
N MET A 27 -14.99 9.47 4.68
CA MET A 27 -13.69 9.25 4.04
C MET A 27 -12.80 8.28 4.85
N LYS A 28 -12.89 8.31 6.19
CA LYS A 28 -12.12 7.39 7.05
C LYS A 28 -12.62 5.97 6.89
N ALA A 29 -13.94 5.80 6.84
CA ALA A 29 -14.55 4.51 6.61
C ALA A 29 -14.16 3.95 5.24
N LEU A 30 -14.23 4.76 4.17
CA LEU A 30 -13.83 4.36 2.82
C LEU A 30 -12.34 4.00 2.74
N HIS A 31 -11.45 4.82 3.33
CA HIS A 31 -10.02 4.54 3.38
C HIS A 31 -9.73 3.24 4.13
N LEU A 32 -10.42 2.99 5.26
CA LEU A 32 -10.24 1.77 6.03
C LEU A 32 -10.74 0.54 5.26
N LEU A 33 -11.89 0.62 4.59
CA LEU A 33 -12.40 -0.46 3.73
C LEU A 33 -11.43 -0.76 2.58
N ALA A 34 -10.90 0.28 1.94
CA ALA A 34 -9.90 0.14 0.88
C ALA A 34 -8.61 -0.50 1.41
N ALA A 35 -8.15 -0.10 2.61
CA ALA A 35 -6.98 -0.67 3.25
C ALA A 35 -7.19 -2.14 3.66
N LEU A 36 -8.40 -2.49 4.13
CA LEU A 36 -8.77 -3.87 4.42
C LEU A 36 -8.81 -4.73 3.16
N ALA A 37 -9.36 -4.22 2.06
CA ALA A 37 -9.35 -4.91 0.77
C ALA A 37 -7.93 -5.13 0.27
N TRP A 38 -7.08 -4.10 0.33
CA TRP A 38 -5.69 -4.21 -0.11
C TRP A 38 -4.88 -5.19 0.74
N ALA A 39 -4.87 -5.00 2.06
CA ALA A 39 -4.13 -5.84 2.99
C ALA A 39 -4.69 -7.28 3.03
N GLY A 40 -6.00 -7.42 3.18
CA GLY A 40 -6.67 -8.72 3.24
C GLY A 40 -6.53 -9.52 1.94
N GLY A 41 -6.57 -8.85 0.79
CA GLY A 41 -6.28 -9.47 -0.50
C GLY A 41 -4.83 -9.99 -0.58
N ALA A 42 -3.85 -9.20 -0.13
CA ALA A 42 -2.45 -9.64 -0.06
C ALA A 42 -2.26 -10.86 0.86
N PHE A 43 -2.90 -10.89 2.03
CA PHE A 43 -2.90 -12.06 2.92
C PHE A 43 -3.55 -13.29 2.26
N SER A 44 -4.65 -13.09 1.53
CA SER A 44 -5.36 -14.17 0.83
C SER A 44 -4.50 -14.78 -0.28
N MET A 45 -3.78 -13.95 -1.05
CA MET A 45 -2.82 -14.42 -2.05
C MET A 45 -1.67 -15.22 -1.42
N GLN A 46 -1.21 -14.81 -0.24
CA GLN A 46 -0.19 -15.55 0.50
C GLN A 46 -0.69 -16.94 0.94
N ALA A 47 -1.92 -17.02 1.43
CA ALA A 47 -2.55 -18.29 1.79
C ALA A 47 -2.67 -19.23 0.57
N LEU A 48 -3.08 -18.70 -0.59
CA LEU A 48 -3.11 -19.46 -1.85
C LEU A 48 -1.70 -19.87 -2.31
N GLY A 49 -0.69 -19.05 -2.05
CA GLY A 49 0.71 -19.41 -2.29
C GLY A 49 1.20 -20.58 -1.46
N PHE A 50 0.82 -20.65 -0.18
CA PHE A 50 1.13 -21.80 0.65
C PHE A 50 0.37 -23.05 0.20
N LEU A 51 -0.89 -22.91 -0.22
CA LEU A 51 -1.67 -24.02 -0.76
C LEU A 51 -0.98 -24.64 -1.99
N LYS A 52 -0.43 -23.82 -2.89
CA LYS A 52 0.31 -24.26 -4.08
C LYS A 52 1.51 -25.15 -3.77
N LEU A 53 2.20 -24.96 -2.63
CA LEU A 53 3.39 -25.75 -2.28
C LEU A 53 3.08 -27.22 -1.96
N GLY A 54 1.85 -27.52 -1.56
CA GLY A 54 1.41 -28.88 -1.23
C GLY A 54 0.75 -29.61 -2.40
N MET A 55 0.89 -29.11 -3.63
CA MET A 55 0.19 -29.61 -4.81
C MET A 55 1.17 -30.15 -5.85
N ASP A 56 0.98 -31.40 -6.24
CA ASP A 56 1.78 -32.07 -7.27
C ASP A 56 1.11 -32.07 -8.66
N ASP A 57 -0.22 -31.87 -8.71
CA ASP A 57 -0.98 -31.84 -9.96
C ASP A 57 -0.88 -30.48 -10.68
N PRO A 58 -0.33 -30.43 -11.91
CA PRO A 58 -0.16 -29.18 -12.65
C PRO A 58 -1.47 -28.43 -12.94
N ALA A 59 -2.58 -29.15 -13.15
CA ALA A 59 -3.87 -28.53 -13.43
C ALA A 59 -4.40 -27.76 -12.21
N THR A 60 -4.26 -28.37 -11.03
CA THR A 60 -4.64 -27.76 -9.75
C THR A 60 -3.77 -26.55 -9.41
N VAL A 61 -2.45 -26.63 -9.66
CA VAL A 61 -1.53 -25.49 -9.49
C VAL A 61 -1.98 -24.29 -10.33
N LYS A 62 -2.32 -24.52 -11.61
CA LYS A 62 -2.80 -23.46 -12.51
C LYS A 62 -4.12 -22.84 -12.04
N LEU A 63 -5.02 -23.63 -11.47
CA LEU A 63 -6.27 -23.13 -10.90
C LEU A 63 -6.01 -22.20 -9.69
N VAL A 64 -5.08 -22.57 -8.81
CA VAL A 64 -4.70 -21.73 -7.66
C VAL A 64 -4.08 -20.41 -8.12
N GLU A 65 -3.25 -20.43 -9.16
CA GLU A 65 -2.70 -19.21 -9.77
C GLU A 65 -3.80 -18.30 -10.34
N TYR A 66 -4.81 -18.89 -11.00
CA TYR A 66 -5.97 -18.14 -11.47
C TYR A 66 -6.76 -17.50 -10.32
N CYS A 67 -6.98 -18.23 -9.22
CA CYS A 67 -7.60 -17.67 -8.01
C CYS A 67 -6.80 -16.50 -7.45
N ARG A 68 -5.46 -16.60 -7.40
CA ARG A 68 -4.59 -15.49 -6.97
C ARG A 68 -4.75 -14.28 -7.86
N TYR A 69 -4.75 -14.47 -9.18
CA TYR A 69 -4.96 -13.39 -10.15
C TYR A 69 -6.30 -12.67 -9.95
N ILE A 70 -7.38 -13.42 -9.69
CA ILE A 70 -8.69 -12.83 -9.41
C ILE A 70 -8.67 -12.00 -8.13
N VAL A 71 -8.06 -12.51 -7.05
CA VAL A 71 -7.92 -11.76 -5.79
C VAL A 71 -7.11 -10.49 -6.01
N ASP A 72 -5.99 -10.56 -6.74
CA ASP A 72 -5.16 -9.39 -7.02
C ASP A 72 -5.94 -8.33 -7.82
N SER A 73 -6.56 -8.75 -8.92
CA SER A 73 -7.22 -7.85 -9.88
C SER A 73 -8.49 -7.21 -9.33
N TRP A 74 -9.28 -7.96 -8.55
CA TRP A 74 -10.63 -7.54 -8.14
C TRP A 74 -10.74 -7.13 -6.67
N VAL A 75 -9.74 -7.44 -5.84
CA VAL A 75 -9.75 -7.08 -4.42
C VAL A 75 -8.58 -6.16 -4.08
N VAL A 76 -7.35 -6.60 -4.38
CA VAL A 76 -6.12 -5.86 -4.05
C VAL A 76 -6.05 -4.55 -4.83
N MET A 77 -6.21 -4.60 -6.15
CA MET A 77 -6.08 -3.41 -7.01
C MET A 77 -7.13 -2.34 -6.72
N PRO A 78 -8.45 -2.65 -6.62
CA PRO A 78 -9.43 -1.66 -6.20
C PRO A 78 -9.17 -1.10 -4.79
N GLY A 79 -8.69 -1.95 -3.87
CA GLY A 79 -8.29 -1.54 -2.52
C GLY A 79 -7.12 -0.54 -2.53
N LEU A 80 -6.08 -0.80 -3.33
CA LEU A 80 -4.93 0.09 -3.51
C LEU A 80 -5.37 1.44 -4.10
N ILE A 81 -6.16 1.42 -5.18
CA ILE A 81 -6.70 2.63 -5.82
C ILE A 81 -7.53 3.42 -4.80
N GLY A 82 -8.39 2.75 -4.03
CA GLY A 82 -9.16 3.36 -2.96
C GLY A 82 -8.27 4.03 -1.92
N CYS A 83 -7.20 3.36 -1.46
CA CYS A 83 -6.24 3.92 -0.51
C CYS A 83 -5.55 5.18 -1.04
N VAL A 84 -5.14 5.15 -2.31
CA VAL A 84 -4.48 6.29 -2.97
C VAL A 84 -5.45 7.47 -3.11
N LEU A 85 -6.66 7.27 -3.62
CA LEU A 85 -7.64 8.34 -3.83
C LEU A 85 -8.06 8.99 -2.51
N THR A 86 -8.36 8.17 -1.50
CA THR A 86 -8.77 8.67 -0.19
C THR A 86 -7.57 9.28 0.58
N GLY A 87 -6.36 8.74 0.41
CA GLY A 87 -5.12 9.35 0.90
C GLY A 87 -4.79 10.69 0.23
N LEU A 88 -5.07 10.82 -1.07
CA LEU A 88 -4.97 12.06 -1.83
C LEU A 88 -5.91 13.10 -1.27
N PHE A 89 -7.17 12.72 -1.03
CA PHE A 89 -8.15 13.58 -0.40
C PHE A 89 -7.66 14.10 0.96
N TYR A 90 -7.13 13.22 1.82
CA TYR A 90 -6.56 13.64 3.10
C TYR A 90 -5.40 14.62 2.94
N SER A 91 -4.52 14.37 1.98
CA SER A 91 -3.31 15.17 1.80
C SER A 91 -3.61 16.56 1.23
N ILE A 92 -4.68 16.71 0.42
CA ILE A 92 -5.11 17.99 -0.16
C ILE A 92 -6.05 18.76 0.78
N PHE A 93 -7.10 18.12 1.29
CA PHE A 93 -8.21 18.81 1.98
C PHE A 93 -8.09 18.85 3.50
N THR A 94 -7.06 18.21 4.07
CA THR A 94 -6.81 18.28 5.51
C THR A 94 -5.42 18.81 5.81
N SER A 95 -5.21 19.22 7.06
CA SER A 95 -3.92 19.76 7.51
C SER A 95 -2.75 18.77 7.49
N LEU A 96 -2.98 17.53 7.02
CA LEU A 96 -1.98 16.47 6.93
C LEU A 96 -0.91 16.78 5.89
N GLY A 97 -1.26 17.24 4.69
CA GLY A 97 -0.30 17.49 3.60
C GLY A 97 0.47 16.23 3.14
N PHE A 98 1.09 16.28 1.95
CA PHE A 98 1.88 15.16 1.41
C PHE A 98 3.25 14.99 2.08
N PHE A 99 3.93 16.11 2.33
CA PHE A 99 5.31 16.18 2.82
C PHE A 99 5.44 16.78 4.21
N LYS A 100 4.31 17.07 4.87
CA LYS A 100 4.33 17.73 6.17
C LYS A 100 4.83 16.82 7.27
N PHE A 101 4.53 15.52 7.21
CA PHE A 101 4.92 14.54 8.21
C PHE A 101 5.60 13.35 7.54
N ALA A 102 6.78 12.96 8.06
CA ALA A 102 7.58 11.90 7.45
C ALA A 102 6.84 10.56 7.31
N TRP A 103 6.03 10.19 8.31
CA TRP A 103 5.23 8.98 8.24
C TRP A 103 4.16 9.00 7.13
N VAL A 104 3.63 10.17 6.76
CA VAL A 104 2.68 10.31 5.65
C VAL A 104 3.41 10.18 4.32
N THR A 105 4.58 10.81 4.21
CA THR A 105 5.42 10.75 3.00
C THR A 105 5.91 9.33 2.73
N ILE A 106 6.36 8.60 3.75
CA ILE A 106 6.80 7.20 3.60
C ILE A 106 5.66 6.33 3.05
N LYS A 107 4.43 6.52 3.54
CA LYS A 107 3.26 5.78 3.02
C LYS A 107 2.98 6.12 1.57
N TRP A 108 3.10 7.39 1.18
CA TRP A 108 2.96 7.79 -0.22
C TRP A 108 4.01 7.12 -1.10
N ILE A 109 5.27 7.11 -0.68
CA ILE A 109 6.34 6.42 -1.42
C ILE A 109 5.99 4.94 -1.59
N ILE A 110 5.60 4.24 -0.52
CA ILE A 110 5.25 2.82 -0.60
C ILE A 110 4.05 2.60 -1.53
N SER A 111 2.97 3.38 -1.39
CA SER A 111 1.78 3.25 -2.26
C SER A 111 2.08 3.56 -3.72
N PHE A 112 2.92 4.56 -4.00
CA PHE A 112 3.38 4.85 -5.36
C PHE A 112 4.26 3.73 -5.91
N CYS A 113 5.21 3.22 -5.12
CA CYS A 113 6.04 2.10 -5.55
C CYS A 113 5.17 0.86 -5.84
N ALA A 114 4.21 0.54 -4.96
CA ALA A 114 3.30 -0.58 -5.15
C ALA A 114 2.42 -0.42 -6.41
N GLY A 115 1.81 0.75 -6.60
CA GLY A 115 0.94 1.00 -7.76
C GLY A 115 1.70 1.18 -9.08
N PHE A 116 2.82 1.90 -9.07
CA PHE A 116 3.60 2.16 -10.28
C PHE A 116 4.31 0.90 -10.77
N TRP A 117 5.04 0.22 -9.90
CA TRP A 117 5.77 -0.98 -10.30
C TRP A 117 4.82 -2.15 -10.55
N GLY A 118 3.87 -2.41 -9.65
CA GLY A 118 2.93 -3.53 -9.80
C GLY A 118 2.03 -3.39 -11.02
N THR A 119 1.33 -2.25 -11.16
CA THR A 119 0.26 -2.11 -12.16
C THR A 119 0.73 -1.58 -13.51
N PHE A 120 1.60 -0.56 -13.54
CA PHE A 120 1.95 0.11 -14.80
C PHE A 120 3.20 -0.48 -15.46
N PHE A 121 4.19 -0.88 -14.68
CA PHE A 121 5.41 -1.45 -15.24
C PHE A 121 5.24 -2.95 -15.48
N TRP A 122 4.95 -3.74 -14.45
CA TRP A 122 5.05 -5.19 -14.57
C TRP A 122 3.91 -5.88 -15.33
N LEU A 123 2.66 -5.44 -15.19
CA LEU A 123 1.54 -6.03 -15.94
C LEU A 123 1.66 -5.82 -17.46
N PRO A 124 1.67 -4.58 -18.01
CA PRO A 124 1.62 -4.40 -19.47
C PRO A 124 2.99 -4.25 -20.14
N VAL A 125 4.05 -3.81 -19.44
CA VAL A 125 5.36 -3.55 -20.06
C VAL A 125 6.35 -4.67 -19.74
N GLY A 126 6.32 -5.19 -18.52
CA GLY A 126 7.16 -6.29 -18.08
C GLY A 126 6.98 -7.56 -18.92
N ASP A 127 5.73 -7.97 -19.16
CA ASP A 127 5.41 -9.12 -20.01
C ASP A 127 5.95 -8.96 -21.43
N ARG A 128 5.70 -7.79 -22.06
CA ARG A 128 6.21 -7.49 -23.41
C ARG A 128 7.73 -7.46 -23.50
N CYS A 129 8.41 -6.92 -22.50
CA CYS A 129 9.87 -6.91 -22.45
C CYS A 129 10.45 -8.32 -22.27
N ILE A 130 9.81 -9.16 -21.45
CA ILE A 130 10.21 -10.57 -21.29
C ILE A 130 10.00 -11.32 -22.60
N GLU A 131 8.84 -11.18 -23.25
CA GLU A 131 8.56 -11.80 -24.56
C GLU A 131 9.58 -11.37 -25.63
N TRP A 132 9.98 -10.09 -25.65
CA TRP A 132 10.97 -9.59 -26.60
C TRP A 132 12.40 -10.12 -26.34
N LEU A 133 12.77 -10.31 -25.07
CA LEU A 133 14.11 -10.78 -24.67
C LEU A 133 14.24 -12.31 -24.65
N THR A 134 13.13 -13.04 -24.55
CA THR A 134 13.13 -14.52 -24.46
C THR A 134 13.81 -15.18 -25.66
N PRO A 135 13.54 -14.79 -26.94
CA PRO A 135 14.24 -15.37 -28.09
C PRO A 135 15.75 -15.10 -28.11
N MET A 136 16.21 -14.09 -27.37
CA MET A 136 17.62 -13.70 -27.29
C MET A 136 18.33 -14.36 -26.08
N GLY A 137 17.59 -15.06 -25.20
CA GLY A 137 18.13 -15.64 -23.96
C GLY A 137 18.56 -14.59 -22.92
N LEU A 138 18.08 -13.34 -23.05
CA LEU A 138 18.47 -12.20 -22.21
C LEU A 138 17.37 -11.76 -21.23
N ASP A 139 16.35 -12.58 -21.06
CA ASP A 139 15.18 -12.31 -20.21
C ASP A 139 15.44 -12.58 -18.72
N TRP A 140 16.49 -13.33 -18.38
CA TRP A 140 16.81 -13.72 -17.00
C TRP A 140 16.95 -12.56 -16.00
N PRO A 141 17.57 -11.39 -16.32
CA PRO A 141 17.67 -10.29 -15.37
C PRO A 141 16.31 -9.68 -15.11
N LEU A 142 15.48 -9.58 -16.14
CA LEU A 142 14.12 -9.04 -16.02
C LEU A 142 13.25 -9.96 -15.18
N ARG A 143 13.33 -11.29 -15.38
CA ARG A 143 12.63 -12.27 -14.56
C ARG A 143 13.09 -12.26 -13.10
N PHE A 144 14.38 -12.03 -12.85
CA PHE A 144 14.89 -11.87 -11.49
C PHE A 144 14.32 -10.62 -10.80
N VAL A 145 14.32 -9.47 -11.48
CA VAL A 145 13.74 -8.25 -10.90
C VAL A 145 12.22 -8.41 -10.73
N ARG A 146 11.54 -9.07 -11.68
CA ARG A 146 10.12 -9.40 -11.59
C ARG A 146 9.79 -10.19 -10.34
N SER A 147 10.52 -11.28 -10.10
CA SER A 147 10.33 -12.15 -8.94
C SER A 147 10.63 -11.46 -7.61
N CYS A 148 11.41 -10.37 -7.60
CA CYS A 148 11.62 -9.53 -6.43
C CYS A 148 10.50 -8.53 -6.14
N ILE A 149 9.73 -8.14 -7.16
CA ILE A 149 8.76 -7.03 -7.08
C ILE A 149 7.33 -7.54 -7.09
N LEU A 150 7.03 -8.51 -7.95
CA LEU A 150 5.74 -9.17 -8.01
C LEU A 150 5.70 -10.34 -7.02
N PRO A 151 4.60 -10.52 -6.31
CA PRO A 151 4.38 -11.66 -5.43
C PRO A 151 4.05 -12.93 -6.26
N GLU A 152 4.84 -13.24 -7.29
CA GLU A 152 4.71 -14.52 -8.03
C GLU A 152 5.36 -15.65 -7.22
N GLU A 153 6.44 -15.32 -6.52
CA GLU A 153 7.14 -16.22 -5.61
C GLU A 153 6.68 -16.06 -4.16
N LEU A 154 6.81 -17.14 -3.39
CA LEU A 154 6.39 -17.17 -1.98
C LEU A 154 7.11 -16.11 -1.13
N TRP A 155 8.42 -15.97 -1.32
CA TRP A 155 9.25 -15.06 -0.53
C TRP A 155 8.90 -13.59 -0.80
N ALA A 156 8.63 -13.22 -2.06
CA ALA A 156 8.21 -11.88 -2.44
C ALA A 156 6.83 -11.54 -1.88
N SER A 157 5.93 -12.53 -1.86
CA SER A 157 4.62 -12.43 -1.20
C SER A 157 4.77 -12.14 0.31
N LEU A 158 5.72 -12.77 0.99
CA LEU A 158 6.00 -12.53 2.41
C LEU A 158 6.55 -11.13 2.67
N VAL A 159 7.46 -10.65 1.81
CA VAL A 159 7.99 -9.28 1.88
C VAL A 159 6.87 -8.25 1.70
N GLN A 160 5.96 -8.47 0.75
CA GLN A 160 4.81 -7.60 0.52
C GLN A 160 3.91 -7.52 1.77
N VAL A 161 3.59 -8.67 2.38
CA VAL A 161 2.81 -8.72 3.62
C VAL A 161 3.53 -7.99 4.76
N ALA A 162 4.85 -8.15 4.88
CA ALA A 162 5.64 -7.45 5.89
C ALA A 162 5.63 -5.92 5.69
N ILE A 163 5.69 -5.45 4.45
CA ILE A 163 5.59 -4.01 4.12
C ILE A 163 4.21 -3.48 4.50
N ILE A 164 3.13 -4.19 4.16
CA ILE A 164 1.75 -3.80 4.51
C ILE A 164 1.58 -3.78 6.04
N PHE A 165 2.11 -4.77 6.74
CA PHE A 165 2.11 -4.80 8.20
C PHE A 165 2.87 -3.62 8.80
N ALA A 166 4.07 -3.31 8.27
CA ALA A 166 4.83 -2.13 8.66
C ALA A 166 4.04 -0.83 8.43
N MET A 167 3.33 -0.70 7.31
CA MET A 167 2.44 0.45 7.06
C MET A 167 1.32 0.55 8.09
N ALA A 168 0.74 -0.57 8.51
CA ALA A 168 -0.26 -0.59 9.58
C ALA A 168 0.33 -0.13 10.92
N LEU A 169 1.51 -0.64 11.29
CA LEU A 169 2.22 -0.19 12.50
C LEU A 169 2.57 1.30 12.44
N ILE A 170 3.04 1.81 11.29
CA ILE A 170 3.32 3.23 11.08
C ILE A 170 2.03 4.06 11.25
N SER A 171 0.87 3.52 10.84
CA SER A 171 -0.43 4.19 11.02
C SER A 171 -0.85 4.33 12.48
N ILE A 172 -0.55 3.31 13.29
CA ILE A 172 -0.93 3.23 14.70
C ILE A 172 0.05 4.03 15.56
N TYR A 173 1.32 3.68 15.49
CA TYR A 173 2.37 4.25 16.33
C TYR A 173 2.83 5.61 15.86
N ARG A 174 2.65 5.93 14.57
CA ARG A 174 3.12 7.20 13.95
C ARG A 174 4.57 7.52 14.31
N PRO A 175 5.51 6.57 14.12
CA PRO A 175 6.92 6.87 14.27
C PRO A 175 7.28 7.97 13.28
N LEU A 176 8.12 8.93 13.67
CA LEU A 176 8.53 10.07 12.83
C LEU A 176 7.44 11.16 12.63
N THR A 177 6.86 11.64 13.73
CA THR A 177 5.87 12.74 13.74
C THR A 177 6.49 14.14 13.58
N TRP A 178 7.80 14.24 13.31
CA TRP A 178 8.49 15.49 13.06
C TRP A 178 8.01 16.11 11.74
N LYS A 179 7.81 17.43 11.71
CA LYS A 179 7.47 18.13 10.48
C LYS A 179 8.71 18.25 9.60
N MET A 180 8.62 17.94 8.30
CA MET A 180 9.73 18.19 7.38
C MET A 180 9.85 19.67 6.99
N TYR A 181 8.73 20.42 7.00
CA TYR A 181 8.69 21.84 6.64
C TYR A 181 7.50 22.58 7.31
N GLY A 182 7.62 23.90 7.48
CA GLY A 182 6.66 24.80 8.15
C GLY A 182 7.03 25.12 9.59
N ASP A 183 6.46 26.20 10.15
CA ASP A 183 6.86 26.77 11.44
C ASP A 183 7.09 25.70 12.52
N PRO A 184 8.18 25.83 13.31
CA PRO A 184 8.39 25.01 14.48
C PRO A 184 7.14 25.09 15.34
N ILE A 185 6.77 23.97 15.94
CA ILE A 185 5.64 23.93 16.86
C ILE A 185 6.02 24.88 18.00
N VAL A 186 5.44 26.09 18.01
CA VAL A 186 5.62 27.05 19.10
C VAL A 186 5.39 26.25 20.38
N PRO A 187 6.37 26.14 21.28
CA PRO A 187 6.16 25.46 22.55
C PRO A 187 4.99 26.16 23.25
N PRO A 188 4.19 25.45 24.07
CA PRO A 188 3.20 26.14 24.88
C PRO A 188 3.95 27.22 25.66
N THR A 189 3.63 28.48 25.37
CA THR A 189 3.98 29.58 26.25
C THR A 189 3.42 29.20 27.62
N SER A 190 4.31 29.14 28.60
CA SER A 190 4.02 29.00 30.03
C SER A 190 2.82 29.83 30.45
#